data_AF-A0A661AXP4-F1
#
_entry.id   AF-A0A661AXP4-F1
#
_cell.length_a   1.000
_cell.length_b   1.000
_cell.length_c   1.000
_cell.angle_alpha   90.00
_cell.angle_beta   90.00
_cell.angle_gamma   90.00
#
_symmetry.space_group_name_H-M   'P 1'
#
loop_
_entity.id
_entity.type
_entity.pdbx_description
1 polymer ?
#
loop_
_entity_poly.entity_id
_entity_poly.type
_entity_poly.pdbx_seq_one_letter_code
_entity_poly.pdbx_strand_id
1 'polypeptide(L)'
;NIFKPQDVSIFAYPNPFNSSCVITVETQNLASPPEIAIYDLRGNVVYKLPPLSSISFLPEEKGEPFPLLGERETQRVRGRFTWMPDEKIPSGIYLIRATIPQQTKSVVCTKRIVYLK
;
A
#
# COMPACT_ATOMS: atom_id res chain seq x y z
N ASN A 1 20.38 17.23 -0.48
CA ASN A 1 20.08 16.01 0.30
C ASN A 1 18.74 15.46 -0.14
N ILE A 2 18.74 14.32 -0.85
CA ILE A 2 17.55 13.66 -1.38
C ILE A 2 16.99 12.77 -0.27
N PHE A 3 15.82 13.11 0.26
CA PHE A 3 15.09 12.30 1.24
C PHE A 3 14.50 11.07 0.55
N LYS A 4 15.32 10.01 0.36
CA LYS A 4 14.78 8.67 0.10
C LYS A 4 13.95 8.26 1.32
N PRO A 5 12.78 7.63 1.15
CA PRO A 5 12.17 6.83 2.21
C PRO A 5 13.23 5.83 2.63
N GLN A 6 13.71 5.93 3.87
CA GLN A 6 14.69 4.98 4.39
C GLN A 6 14.04 3.61 4.56
N ASP A 7 12.74 3.59 4.88
CA ASP A 7 11.98 2.37 5.11
C ASP A 7 10.62 2.42 4.40
N VAL A 8 10.38 1.45 3.52
CA VAL A 8 9.05 1.15 2.96
C VAL A 8 8.74 -0.30 3.27
N SER A 9 7.68 -0.50 4.04
CA SER A 9 7.28 -1.84 4.49
C SER A 9 5.88 -2.15 4.01
N ILE A 10 5.72 -3.32 3.39
CA ILE A 10 4.41 -3.90 3.12
C ILE A 10 4.23 -5.08 4.07
N PHE A 11 3.11 -5.12 4.78
CA PHE A 11 2.67 -6.26 5.55
C PHE A 11 1.40 -6.82 4.94
N ALA A 12 1.25 -8.14 5.01
CA ALA A 12 0.10 -8.82 4.45
C ALA A 12 -0.27 -9.99 5.36
N TYR A 13 -1.49 -9.97 5.87
CA TYR A 13 -2.02 -10.95 6.82
C TYR A 13 -3.27 -11.59 6.21
N PRO A 14 -3.18 -12.81 5.67
CA PRO A 14 -4.38 -13.53 5.26
C PRO A 14 -5.27 -13.78 6.47
N ASN A 15 -6.58 -13.75 6.28
CA ASN A 15 -7.49 -14.17 7.33
C ASN A 15 -7.43 -15.72 7.49
N PRO A 16 -7.88 -16.29 8.63
CA PRO A 16 -7.80 -17.73 8.89
C PRO A 16 -8.53 -18.63 7.88
N PHE A 17 -9.50 -18.09 7.16
CA PHE A 17 -10.26 -18.76 6.09
C PHE A 17 -9.72 -18.44 4.70
N ASN A 18 -8.62 -17.68 4.64
CA ASN A 18 -7.98 -17.11 3.47
C ASN A 18 -8.88 -16.32 2.52
N SER A 19 -10.11 -15.96 2.91
CA SER A 19 -11.08 -15.27 2.06
C SER A 19 -10.78 -13.78 1.87
N SER A 20 -9.83 -13.24 2.62
CA SER A 20 -9.34 -11.87 2.50
C SER A 20 -7.92 -11.75 3.04
N CYS A 21 -7.22 -10.71 2.59
CA CYS A 21 -5.89 -10.38 3.08
C CYS A 21 -5.87 -8.92 3.53
N VAL A 22 -5.49 -8.70 4.79
CA VAL A 22 -5.21 -7.35 5.31
C VAL A 22 -3.84 -6.94 4.83
N ILE A 23 -3.76 -5.84 4.10
CA ILE A 23 -2.52 -5.28 3.59
C ILE A 23 -2.26 -3.94 4.29
N THR A 24 -1.06 -3.78 4.81
CA THR A 24 -0.59 -2.54 5.43
C THR A 24 0.63 -2.04 4.71
N VAL A 25 0.64 -0.77 4.32
CA VAL A 25 1.77 -0.09 3.70
C VAL A 25 2.22 1.04 4.61
N GLU A 26 3.48 0.98 5.02
CA GLU A 26 4.13 1.97 5.87
C GLU A 26 5.23 2.66 5.09
N THR A 27 5.20 3.99 5.08
CA THR A 27 6.13 4.84 4.33
C THR A 27 6.24 6.22 4.97
N GLN A 28 7.20 7.02 4.53
CA GLN A 28 7.44 8.38 5.00
C GLN A 28 7.68 9.32 3.82
N ASN A 29 7.57 10.64 4.06
CA ASN A 29 7.95 11.69 3.11
C ASN A 29 7.28 11.55 1.73
N LEU A 30 5.96 11.36 1.71
CA LEU A 30 5.17 11.24 0.48
C LEU A 30 5.03 12.59 -0.21
N ALA A 31 5.34 12.66 -1.51
CA ALA A 31 5.00 13.84 -2.32
C ALA A 31 3.51 13.84 -2.73
N SER A 32 2.91 12.66 -2.84
CA SER A 32 1.49 12.45 -3.08
C SER A 32 1.07 11.04 -2.61
N PRO A 33 -0.24 10.77 -2.49
CA PRO A 33 -0.82 9.44 -2.41
C PRO A 33 -0.06 8.30 -3.13
N PRO A 34 0.38 7.23 -2.45
CA PRO A 34 0.99 6.08 -3.12
C PRO A 34 -0.03 5.29 -3.94
N GLU A 35 0.41 4.78 -5.09
CA GLU A 35 -0.39 3.85 -5.89
C GLU A 35 -0.14 2.42 -5.41
N ILE A 36 -1.21 1.68 -5.12
CA ILE A 36 -1.12 0.28 -4.69
C ILE A 36 -1.94 -0.59 -5.65
N ALA A 37 -1.32 -1.66 -6.13
CA ALA A 37 -1.98 -2.64 -6.99
C ALA A 37 -1.48 -4.06 -6.69
N ILE A 38 -2.33 -5.03 -6.96
CA ILE A 38 -2.05 -6.46 -6.82
C ILE A 38 -2.00 -7.06 -8.21
N TYR A 39 -0.95 -7.85 -8.43
CA TYR A 39 -0.64 -8.48 -9.71
C TYR A 39 -0.64 -9.99 -9.59
N ASP A 40 -1.07 -10.68 -10.64
CA ASP A 40 -0.75 -12.09 -10.81
C ASP A 40 0.72 -12.28 -11.28
N LEU A 41 1.18 -13.54 -11.38
CA LEU A 41 2.54 -13.84 -11.84
C LEU A 41 2.80 -13.49 -13.32
N ARG A 42 1.74 -13.27 -14.11
CA ARG A 42 1.84 -12.84 -15.50
C ARG A 42 1.94 -11.32 -15.63
N GLY A 43 1.80 -10.59 -14.53
CA GLY A 43 1.83 -9.12 -14.51
C GLY A 43 0.47 -8.47 -14.79
N ASN A 44 -0.63 -9.22 -14.79
CA ASN A 44 -1.96 -8.65 -14.91
C ASN A 44 -2.39 -8.02 -13.58
N VAL A 45 -3.00 -6.84 -13.63
CA VAL A 45 -3.60 -6.20 -12.45
C VAL A 45 -4.88 -6.96 -12.07
N VAL A 46 -4.90 -7.59 -10.91
CA VAL A 46 -6.09 -8.28 -10.37
C VAL A 46 -6.86 -7.41 -9.39
N TYR A 47 -6.20 -6.41 -8.80
CA TYR A 47 -6.84 -5.42 -7.95
C TYR A 47 -6.05 -4.12 -8.00
N LYS A 48 -6.74 -3.00 -8.18
CA LYS A 48 -6.16 -1.67 -8.08
C LYS A 48 -6.86 -0.93 -6.96
N LEU A 49 -6.07 -0.41 -6.02
CA LEU A 49 -6.61 0.36 -4.93
C LEU A 49 -7.04 1.74 -5.48
N PRO A 50 -8.29 2.19 -5.22
CA PRO A 50 -8.75 3.50 -5.68
C PRO A 50 -7.91 4.64 -5.09
N PRO A 51 -7.86 5.81 -5.74
CA PRO A 51 -7.16 6.98 -5.20
C PRO A 51 -7.80 7.46 -3.89
N LEU A 52 -7.27 6.97 -2.78
CA LEU A 52 -6.92 7.67 -1.52
C LEU A 52 -7.90 8.62 -0.82
N SER A 53 -9.17 8.69 -1.23
CA SER A 53 -10.25 9.21 -0.37
C SER A 53 -10.77 8.17 0.63
N SER A 54 -10.37 6.89 0.51
CA SER A 54 -10.95 5.77 1.26
C SER A 54 -9.97 4.95 2.10
N ILE A 55 -8.68 5.30 2.12
CA ILE A 55 -7.69 4.59 2.94
C ILE A 55 -7.27 5.54 4.05
N SER A 56 -7.46 5.10 5.29
CA SER A 56 -7.03 5.80 6.49
C SER A 56 -5.50 5.78 6.57
N PHE A 57 -4.84 6.55 5.71
CA PHE A 57 -3.44 6.95 5.88
C PHE A 57 -3.39 8.03 6.95
N LEU A 58 -3.85 7.67 8.14
CA LEU A 58 -3.79 8.57 9.28
C LEU A 58 -2.32 8.67 9.68
N PRO A 59 -1.82 9.87 10.00
CA PRO A 59 -0.66 10.00 10.87
C PRO A 59 -0.91 9.12 12.10
N GLU A 60 0.16 8.50 12.61
CA GLU A 60 0.08 7.62 13.78
C GLU A 60 -0.52 8.32 15.03
N GLU A 61 -0.67 9.64 15.00
CA GLU A 61 -1.34 10.42 16.04
C GLU A 61 -2.60 11.13 15.54
N LYS A 62 -3.74 10.77 16.15
CA LYS A 62 -5.04 11.46 16.21
C LYS A 62 -5.53 12.11 14.91
N GLY A 63 -6.48 11.47 14.22
CA GLY A 63 -7.74 12.06 13.71
C GLY A 63 -7.71 13.33 12.83
N GLU A 64 -6.56 13.87 12.47
CA GLU A 64 -6.45 15.12 11.71
C GLU A 64 -6.49 14.83 10.21
N PRO A 65 -7.22 15.64 9.41
CA PRO A 65 -7.16 15.58 7.96
C PRO A 65 -5.72 15.84 7.48
N PHE A 66 -5.37 15.25 6.33
CA PHE A 66 -4.07 15.43 5.68
C PHE A 66 -3.55 16.87 5.83
N PRO A 67 -2.41 17.10 6.50
CA PRO A 67 -1.89 18.44 6.65
C PRO A 67 -1.53 19.00 5.27
N LEU A 68 -1.97 20.23 5.01
CA LEU A 68 -1.63 20.95 3.79
C LEU A 68 -0.11 21.05 3.66
N LEU A 69 0.37 20.67 2.48
CA LEU A 69 1.75 20.65 2.03
C LEU A 69 2.56 21.85 2.57
N GLY A 70 3.40 21.65 3.58
CA GLY A 70 4.23 22.74 4.11
C GLY A 70 5.09 22.44 5.33
N GLU A 71 4.68 21.55 6.23
CA GLU A 71 5.40 21.33 7.48
C GLU A 71 6.34 20.13 7.40
N ARG A 72 7.61 20.39 7.70
CA ARG A 72 8.74 19.49 7.49
C ARG A 72 8.88 18.49 8.65
N GLU A 73 9.45 17.34 8.30
CA GLU A 73 10.12 16.33 9.16
C GLU A 73 9.31 15.10 9.59
N THR A 74 9.57 13.99 8.87
CA THR A 74 9.45 12.59 9.34
C THR A 74 8.06 12.07 9.71
N GLN A 75 7.01 12.52 9.04
CA GLN A 75 5.69 11.94 9.27
C GLN A 75 5.60 10.54 8.63
N ARG A 76 5.54 9.51 9.48
CA ARG A 76 5.23 8.14 9.09
C ARG A 76 3.76 8.05 8.74
N VAL A 77 3.50 7.49 7.57
CA VAL A 77 2.17 7.32 7.00
C VAL A 77 1.91 5.82 6.89
N ARG A 78 0.83 5.37 7.53
CA ARG A 78 0.43 3.97 7.57
C ARG A 78 -0.95 3.82 6.92
N GLY A 79 -0.99 3.21 5.75
CA GLY A 79 -2.24 2.86 5.08
C GLY A 79 -2.58 1.40 5.31
N ARG A 80 -3.81 1.12 5.72
CA ARG A 80 -4.32 -0.25 5.87
C ARG A 80 -5.56 -0.43 5.01
N PHE A 81 -5.60 -1.51 4.23
CA PHE A 81 -6.76 -1.90 3.45
C PHE A 81 -6.94 -3.42 3.46
N THR A 82 -8.16 -3.87 3.21
CA THR A 82 -8.47 -5.30 3.12
C THR A 82 -8.73 -5.64 1.66
N TRP A 83 -7.89 -6.51 1.09
CA TRP A 83 -8.15 -7.11 -0.21
C TRP A 83 -9.07 -8.31 -0.04
N MET A 84 -10.22 -8.25 -0.70
CA MET A 84 -11.17 -9.36 -0.81
C MET A 84 -11.18 -9.79 -2.28
N PRO A 85 -10.47 -10.89 -2.64
CA PRO A 85 -10.49 -11.39 -4.01
C PRO A 85 -11.91 -11.76 -4.45
N ASP A 86 -12.25 -11.37 -5.68
CA ASP A 86 -13.50 -11.79 -6.34
C ASP A 86 -13.51 -13.33 -6.50
N GLU A 87 -14.69 -13.93 -6.60
CA GLU A 87 -14.88 -15.35 -6.83
C GLU A 87 -14.08 -15.90 -8.03
N LYS A 88 -13.89 -15.05 -9.06
CA LYS A 88 -13.15 -15.36 -10.29
C LYS A 88 -11.63 -15.39 -10.12
N ILE A 89 -11.10 -14.87 -9.01
CA ILE A 89 -9.65 -14.88 -8.74
C ILE A 89 -9.27 -16.28 -8.23
N PRO A 90 -8.41 -17.03 -8.93
CA PRO A 90 -8.05 -18.38 -8.52
C PRO A 90 -7.06 -18.37 -7.34
N SER A 91 -6.92 -19.50 -6.66
CA SER A 91 -5.79 -19.75 -5.77
C SER A 91 -4.47 -19.55 -6.52
N GLY A 92 -3.48 -18.93 -5.89
CA GLY A 92 -2.19 -18.66 -6.51
C GLY A 92 -1.31 -17.69 -5.73
N ILE A 93 -0.18 -17.35 -6.35
CA ILE A 93 0.76 -16.35 -5.85
C ILE A 93 0.44 -15.01 -6.48
N TYR A 94 0.39 -13.98 -5.66
CA TYR A 94 0.14 -12.61 -6.08
C TYR A 94 1.22 -11.67 -5.55
N LEU A 95 1.44 -10.57 -6.26
CA LEU A 95 2.43 -9.55 -5.93
C LEU A 95 1.72 -8.24 -5.62
N ILE A 96 1.85 -7.75 -4.39
CA ILE A 96 1.43 -6.41 -4.00
C ILE A 96 2.54 -5.46 -4.41
N ARG A 97 2.24 -4.44 -5.21
CA ARG A 97 3.17 -3.38 -5.60
C ARG A 97 2.70 -2.05 -5.01
N ALA A 98 3.58 -1.38 -4.28
CA ALA A 98 3.38 0.00 -3.84
C ALA A 98 4.34 0.92 -4.60
N THR A 99 3.80 1.87 -5.34
CA THR A 99 4.54 2.94 -6.03
C THR A 99 4.39 4.22 -5.23
N ILE A 100 5.48 4.66 -4.61
CA ILE A 100 5.53 5.82 -3.74
C ILE A 100 6.15 7.00 -4.52
N PRO A 101 5.35 8.04 -4.82
CA PRO A 101 5.85 9.21 -5.52
C PRO A 101 6.72 10.07 -4.59
N GLN A 102 7.85 10.54 -5.13
CA GLN A 102 8.75 11.49 -4.48
C GLN A 102 8.98 12.68 -5.41
N GLN A 103 9.62 13.72 -4.89
CA GLN A 103 9.92 14.95 -5.63
C GLN A 103 10.75 14.70 -6.90
N THR A 104 11.65 13.71 -6.89
CA THR A 104 12.57 13.45 -8.02
C THR A 104 12.29 12.14 -8.75
N LYS A 105 11.98 11.05 -8.04
CA LYS A 105 11.70 9.74 -8.64
C LYS A 105 10.87 8.87 -7.71
N SER A 106 9.87 8.17 -8.25
CA SER A 106 9.08 7.21 -7.48
C SER A 106 9.93 6.02 -7.01
N VAL A 107 9.68 5.58 -5.78
CA VAL A 107 10.22 4.32 -5.24
C VAL A 107 9.14 3.25 -5.32
N VAL A 108 9.56 2.03 -5.68
CA VAL A 108 8.67 0.87 -5.79
C VAL A 108 9.07 -0.16 -4.76
N CYS A 109 8.09 -0.65 -4.01
CA CYS A 109 8.21 -1.79 -3.10
C CYS A 109 7.26 -2.90 -3.56
N THR A 110 7.63 -4.16 -3.33
CA THR A 110 6.82 -5.30 -3.71
C THR A 110 6.79 -6.36 -2.61
N LYS A 111 5.63 -6.97 -2.38
CA LYS A 111 5.48 -8.10 -1.46
C LYS A 111 4.70 -9.24 -2.10
N ARG A 112 5.23 -10.45 -1.95
CA ARG A 112 4.57 -11.69 -2.34
C ARG A 112 3.52 -12.09 -1.31
N ILE A 113 2.36 -12.52 -1.78
CA ILE A 113 1.32 -13.18 -1.00
C ILE A 113 0.88 -14.47 -1.68
N VAL A 114 0.36 -15.41 -0.91
CA VAL A 114 -0.26 -16.65 -1.41
C VAL A 114 -1.73 -16.58 -1.01
N TYR A 115 -2.61 -16.77 -1.98
CA TYR A 115 -4.04 -16.90 -1.79
C TYR A 115 -4.46 -18.33 -2.17
N LEU A 116 -5.30 -18.93 -1.34
CA LEU A 116 -5.77 -20.31 -1.45
C LEU A 116 -7.24 -20.30 -1.05
N LYS A 117 -8.11 -20.50 -2.03
CA LYS A 117 -9.56 -20.65 -1.87
C LYS A 117 -9.91 -22.05 -1.36
#